data_AF-A0A7J9G359-F1
#
_entry.id   AF-A0A7J9G359-F1
#
_cell.length_a   1.000
_cell.length_b   1.000
_cell.length_c   1.000
_cell.angle_alpha   90.00
_cell.angle_beta   90.00
_cell.angle_gamma   90.00
#
_symmetry.space_group_name_H-M   'P 1'
#
loop_
_entity.id
_entity.type
_entity.pdbx_description
1 polymer ?
#
loop_
_entity_poly.entity_id
_entity_poly.type
_entity_poly.pdbx_seq_one_letter_code
_entity_poly.pdbx_strand_id
1 'polypeptide(L)'
;MAAKKASESFSKTLIEEVHKWGCMKQTGVSLRYMMEFGSKPTQRNLLISGQFLHKELPIRIARRAIELESLPYGLSEKPAVLKVPSFFYAFLMGLLLFSVSHTNCLIFYANGFFVACFFMLSVDLLEPLMESWRNSLYPEPAFEAMVRDWYLDSFRDLRSFPEIKDTNDEREFTQMIKAIKVRHNNVVPMMALGVQQLKKGMDPKIVYEDLDEIHQFLDRFYMSRIGIRMLIGQHVELHNPNPPLHCVGYIHTKMSPVEVAQNASEDARCICLREYGSAPEVNIYGDPKFTFPYVPTHLHLMVFELVKNSLRAVQERYMDSDRVVPPIRIIVADGIEDVTIKVVYRALLSIEL
;
A
#
# COMPACT_ATOMS: atom_id res chain seq x y z
N MET A 1 -17.29 -33.72 18.86
CA MET A 1 -17.53 -32.83 20.01
C MET A 1 -16.24 -32.28 20.64
N ALA A 2 -15.23 -33.12 20.93
CA ALA A 2 -13.96 -32.68 21.54
C ALA A 2 -13.12 -31.72 20.65
N ALA A 3 -12.97 -32.01 19.34
CA ALA A 3 -12.24 -31.14 18.42
C ALA A 3 -12.87 -29.74 18.26
N LYS A 4 -14.21 -29.67 18.27
CA LYS A 4 -14.96 -28.41 18.22
C LYS A 4 -14.77 -27.58 19.51
N LYS A 5 -14.82 -28.24 20.66
CA LYS A 5 -14.59 -27.61 21.97
C LYS A 5 -13.13 -27.13 22.15
N ALA A 6 -12.15 -27.87 21.62
CA ALA A 6 -10.74 -27.48 21.62
C ALA A 6 -10.48 -26.28 20.68
N SER A 7 -11.08 -26.28 19.48
CA SER A 7 -11.02 -25.16 18.54
C SER A 7 -11.67 -23.89 19.10
N GLU A 8 -12.84 -24.01 19.74
CA GLU A 8 -13.53 -22.89 20.39
C GLU A 8 -12.75 -22.34 21.59
N SER A 9 -12.10 -23.21 22.39
CA SER A 9 -11.24 -22.77 23.50
C SER A 9 -9.98 -22.06 23.01
N PHE A 10 -9.34 -22.58 21.97
CA PHE A 10 -8.14 -21.97 21.36
C PHE A 10 -8.46 -20.60 20.75
N SER A 11 -9.60 -20.48 20.08
CA SER A 11 -10.09 -19.22 19.53
C SER A 11 -10.33 -18.16 20.61
N LYS A 12 -10.93 -18.54 21.75
CA LYS A 12 -11.11 -17.62 22.88
C LYS A 12 -9.79 -17.12 23.47
N THR A 13 -8.83 -18.02 23.70
CA THR A 13 -7.51 -17.64 24.22
C THR A 13 -6.77 -16.69 23.27
N LEU A 14 -6.87 -16.93 21.95
CA LEU A 14 -6.25 -16.06 20.94
C LEU A 14 -6.84 -14.64 20.97
N ILE A 15 -8.17 -14.52 21.06
CA ILE A 15 -8.83 -13.21 21.12
C ILE A 15 -8.46 -12.45 22.40
N GLU A 16 -8.40 -13.12 23.55
CA GLU A 16 -7.92 -12.52 24.80
C GLU A 16 -6.48 -12.01 24.69
N GLU A 17 -5.58 -12.78 24.06
CA GLU A 17 -4.22 -12.32 23.78
C GLU A 17 -4.21 -11.10 22.84
N VAL A 18 -4.98 -11.13 21.75
CA VAL A 18 -5.08 -10.00 20.82
C VAL A 18 -5.52 -8.73 21.54
N HIS A 19 -6.57 -8.79 22.37
CA HIS A 19 -7.00 -7.65 23.17
C HIS A 19 -5.90 -7.15 24.12
N LYS A 20 -5.23 -8.05 24.82
CA LYS A 20 -4.12 -7.71 25.72
C LYS A 20 -3.00 -6.95 25.00
N TRP A 21 -2.57 -7.44 23.84
CA TRP A 21 -1.48 -6.86 23.07
C TRP A 21 -1.89 -5.57 22.35
N GLY A 22 -3.11 -5.50 21.80
CA GLY A 22 -3.60 -4.32 21.09
C GLY A 22 -3.78 -3.09 21.98
N CYS A 23 -3.98 -3.29 23.29
CA CYS A 23 -4.03 -2.22 24.30
C CYS A 23 -2.65 -1.68 24.70
N MET A 24 -1.54 -2.32 24.32
CA MET A 24 -0.20 -1.86 24.68
C MET A 24 0.22 -0.60 23.91
N LYS A 25 1.03 0.26 24.53
CA LYS A 25 1.52 1.49 23.87
C LYS A 25 2.48 1.14 22.73
N GLN A 26 2.27 1.76 21.57
CA GLN A 26 3.15 1.61 20.41
C GLN A 26 4.37 2.53 20.55
N THR A 27 5.52 2.06 20.06
CA THR A 27 6.77 2.82 20.11
C THR A 27 6.93 3.65 18.84
N GLY A 28 6.93 4.99 18.96
CA GLY A 28 7.25 5.86 17.83
C GLY A 28 8.73 5.73 17.42
N VAL A 29 9.01 5.63 16.12
CA VAL A 29 10.38 5.55 15.59
C VAL A 29 10.56 6.64 14.55
N SER A 30 11.53 7.54 14.77
CA SER A 30 11.80 8.65 13.86
C SER A 30 12.64 8.20 12.66
N LEU A 31 12.49 8.90 11.53
CA LEU A 31 13.31 8.65 10.33
C LEU A 31 14.80 8.81 10.63
N ARG A 32 15.16 9.83 11.43
CA ARG A 32 16.52 10.07 11.90
C ARG A 32 17.08 8.87 12.66
N TYR A 33 16.33 8.32 13.60
CA TYR A 33 16.75 7.14 14.35
C TYR A 33 16.96 5.92 13.42
N MET A 34 16.05 5.68 12.46
CA MET A 34 16.20 4.58 11.50
C MET A 34 17.46 4.71 10.64
N MET A 35 17.80 5.94 10.22
CA MET A 35 19.02 6.20 9.46
C MET A 35 20.28 6.00 10.32
N GLU A 36 20.34 6.60 11.51
CA GLU A 36 21.49 6.48 12.40
C GLU A 36 21.76 5.02 12.77
N PHE A 37 20.71 4.27 13.07
CA PHE A 37 20.78 2.84 13.36
C PHE A 37 21.23 1.99 12.16
N GLY A 38 20.70 2.28 10.97
CA GLY A 38 20.95 1.51 9.76
C GLY A 38 22.23 1.88 9.02
N SER A 39 22.86 3.03 9.30
CA SER A 39 23.99 3.58 8.52
C SER A 39 25.22 2.66 8.49
N LYS A 40 25.36 1.79 9.50
CA LYS A 40 26.39 0.75 9.56
C LYS A 40 25.72 -0.56 10.00
N PRO A 41 25.15 -1.34 9.08
CA PRO A 41 24.48 -2.58 9.44
C PRO A 41 25.52 -3.59 9.89
N THR A 42 25.57 -3.84 11.20
CA THR A 42 26.34 -4.94 11.79
C THR A 42 25.39 -6.07 12.14
N GLN A 43 25.89 -7.30 12.23
CA GLN A 43 25.11 -8.45 12.68
C GLN A 43 24.43 -8.20 14.04
N ARG A 44 25.09 -7.43 14.92
CA ARG A 44 24.52 -6.98 16.19
C ARG A 44 23.35 -6.01 16.01
N ASN A 45 23.45 -5.05 15.09
CA ASN A 45 22.36 -4.12 14.81
C ASN A 45 21.16 -4.83 14.18
N LEU A 46 21.39 -5.79 13.27
CA LEU A 46 20.32 -6.60 12.70
C LEU A 46 19.59 -7.41 13.78
N LEU A 47 20.34 -8.04 14.70
CA LEU A 47 19.78 -8.75 15.85
C LEU A 47 18.92 -7.83 16.74
N ILE A 48 19.44 -6.64 17.10
CA ILE A 48 18.69 -5.66 17.91
C ILE A 48 17.40 -5.22 17.19
N SER A 49 17.48 -5.00 15.88
CA SER A 49 16.31 -4.65 15.07
C SER A 49 15.28 -5.78 15.04
N GLY A 50 15.72 -7.03 14.87
CA GLY A 50 14.85 -8.21 14.90
C GLY A 50 14.14 -8.34 16.25
N GLN A 51 14.88 -8.22 17.36
CA GLN A 51 14.34 -8.25 18.72
C GLN A 51 13.34 -7.12 19.00
N PHE A 52 13.61 -5.92 18.49
CA PHE A 52 12.66 -4.81 18.56
C PHE A 52 11.36 -5.14 17.82
N LEU A 53 11.45 -5.62 16.57
CA LEU A 53 10.28 -5.97 15.76
C LEU A 53 9.49 -7.14 16.34
N HIS A 54 10.17 -8.14 16.92
CA HIS A 54 9.55 -9.26 17.61
C HIS A 54 8.63 -8.80 18.75
N LYS A 55 8.99 -7.71 19.45
CA LYS A 55 8.19 -7.12 20.53
C LYS A 55 7.13 -6.13 20.01
N GLU A 56 7.47 -5.33 19.00
CA GLU A 56 6.65 -4.22 18.53
C GLU A 56 5.57 -4.63 17.52
N LEU A 57 5.85 -5.54 16.59
CA LEU A 57 4.90 -5.96 15.55
C LEU A 57 3.63 -6.61 16.12
N PRO A 58 3.67 -7.50 17.14
CA PRO A 58 2.46 -8.07 17.74
C PRO A 58 1.52 -6.99 18.26
N ILE A 59 2.05 -5.93 18.89
CA ILE A 59 1.26 -4.81 19.42
C ILE A 59 0.50 -4.11 18.29
N ARG A 60 1.21 -3.78 17.20
CA ARG A 60 0.62 -3.05 16.06
C ARG A 60 -0.41 -3.90 15.33
N ILE A 61 -0.10 -5.16 15.04
CA ILE A 61 -0.99 -6.10 14.35
C ILE A 61 -2.24 -6.39 15.19
N ALA A 62 -2.08 -6.66 16.49
CA ALA A 62 -3.20 -6.89 17.40
C ALA A 62 -4.16 -5.70 17.45
N ARG A 63 -3.61 -4.47 17.55
CA ARG A 63 -4.45 -3.26 17.52
C ARG A 63 -5.27 -3.15 16.24
N ARG A 64 -4.69 -3.50 15.08
CA ARG A 64 -5.43 -3.49 13.81
C ARG A 64 -6.54 -4.55 13.78
N ALA A 65 -6.27 -5.74 14.31
CA ALA A 65 -7.30 -6.78 14.41
C ALA A 65 -8.50 -6.31 15.24
N ILE A 66 -8.27 -5.64 16.38
CA ILE A 66 -9.32 -5.06 17.23
C ILE A 66 -10.07 -3.95 16.50
N GLU A 67 -9.35 -3.02 15.87
CA GLU A 67 -9.96 -1.90 15.15
C GLU A 67 -10.87 -2.35 14.00
N LEU A 68 -10.53 -3.46 13.34
CA LEU A 68 -11.35 -4.05 12.29
C LEU A 68 -12.64 -4.70 12.83
N GLU A 69 -12.70 -5.08 14.10
CA GLU A 69 -13.93 -5.57 14.74
C GLU A 69 -14.87 -4.41 15.07
N SER A 70 -14.31 -3.30 15.56
CA SER A 70 -15.05 -2.11 15.97
C SER A 70 -15.31 -1.12 14.81
N LEU A 71 -15.45 -1.63 13.58
CA LEU A 71 -15.69 -0.79 12.41
C LEU A 71 -17.08 -0.12 12.50
N PRO A 72 -17.19 1.19 12.21
CA PRO A 72 -18.46 1.88 12.31
C PRO A 72 -19.44 1.41 11.21
N TYR A 73 -20.75 1.60 11.46
CA TYR A 73 -21.85 1.35 10.51
C TYR A 73 -21.93 -0.09 9.95
N GLY A 74 -21.48 -1.09 10.71
CA GLY A 74 -21.49 -2.48 10.26
C GLY A 74 -20.59 -2.73 9.05
N LEU A 75 -19.58 -1.88 8.83
CA LEU A 75 -18.59 -2.10 7.76
C LEU A 75 -17.82 -3.41 7.97
N SER A 76 -17.61 -3.82 9.22
CA SER A 76 -17.08 -5.13 9.59
C SER A 76 -17.92 -6.29 9.05
N GLU A 77 -19.22 -6.07 8.81
CA GLU A 77 -20.16 -7.09 8.35
C GLU A 77 -20.34 -7.11 6.82
N LYS A 78 -19.68 -6.21 6.08
CA LYS A 78 -19.85 -6.14 4.62
C LYS A 78 -19.11 -7.29 3.92
N PRO A 79 -19.69 -7.90 2.86
CA PRO A 79 -19.11 -9.05 2.19
C PRO A 79 -17.66 -8.85 1.74
N ALA A 80 -17.22 -7.68 1.28
CA ALA A 80 -15.81 -7.46 0.93
C ALA A 80 -14.86 -7.40 2.13
N VAL A 81 -15.37 -7.15 3.34
CA VAL A 81 -14.61 -7.22 4.60
C VAL A 81 -14.67 -8.64 5.20
N LEU A 82 -15.78 -9.36 4.97
CA LEU A 82 -16.05 -10.71 5.48
C LEU A 82 -15.63 -11.87 4.56
N LYS A 83 -15.62 -11.67 3.24
CA LYS A 83 -15.44 -12.70 2.22
C LYS A 83 -14.62 -12.12 1.08
N VAL A 84 -13.52 -12.78 0.71
CA VAL A 84 -12.92 -12.51 -0.61
C VAL A 84 -13.83 -13.19 -1.63
N PRO A 85 -14.60 -12.46 -2.46
CA PRO A 85 -15.40 -13.15 -3.44
C PRO A 85 -14.46 -13.71 -4.50
N SER A 86 -14.84 -14.84 -5.10
CA SER A 86 -14.31 -15.34 -6.38
C SER A 86 -14.25 -14.27 -7.49
N PHE A 87 -14.95 -13.14 -7.33
CA PHE A 87 -14.79 -11.93 -8.13
C PHE A 87 -13.42 -11.24 -8.01
N PHE A 88 -12.58 -11.53 -7.01
CA PHE A 88 -11.19 -11.06 -7.01
C PHE A 88 -10.45 -11.63 -8.21
N TYR A 89 -10.73 -12.88 -8.59
CA TYR A 89 -10.26 -13.45 -9.85
C TYR A 89 -11.01 -12.92 -11.06
N ALA A 90 -12.26 -12.46 -10.98
CA ALA A 90 -12.90 -11.75 -12.12
C ALA A 90 -12.43 -10.29 -12.26
N PHE A 91 -11.89 -9.69 -11.19
CA PHE A 91 -11.25 -8.38 -11.18
C PHE A 91 -9.80 -8.50 -11.65
N LEU A 92 -9.06 -9.53 -11.18
CA LEU A 92 -7.73 -9.87 -11.67
C LEU A 92 -7.76 -10.46 -13.09
N MET A 93 -8.70 -11.36 -13.43
CA MET A 93 -8.98 -11.83 -14.79
C MET A 93 -9.70 -10.76 -15.61
N GLY A 94 -10.37 -9.78 -15.02
CA GLY A 94 -10.84 -8.60 -15.75
C GLY A 94 -9.66 -7.73 -16.15
N LEU A 95 -8.67 -7.57 -15.26
CA LEU A 95 -7.38 -6.92 -15.51
C LEU A 95 -6.44 -7.75 -16.40
N LEU A 96 -6.50 -9.09 -16.35
CA LEU A 96 -5.66 -10.03 -17.11
C LEU A 96 -6.29 -10.50 -18.43
N LEU A 97 -7.62 -10.54 -18.58
CA LEU A 97 -8.29 -10.68 -19.89
C LEU A 97 -8.25 -9.36 -20.68
N PHE A 98 -8.02 -8.23 -19.99
CA PHE A 98 -7.58 -6.99 -20.63
C PHE A 98 -6.10 -7.03 -21.07
N SER A 99 -5.37 -8.08 -20.71
CA SER A 99 -4.03 -8.36 -21.20
C SER A 99 -3.99 -9.76 -21.83
N VAL A 100 -4.55 -9.90 -23.04
CA VAL A 100 -4.05 -10.74 -24.14
C VAL A 100 -5.14 -10.80 -25.22
N SER A 101 -5.04 -9.91 -26.18
CA SER A 101 -5.32 -10.18 -27.59
C SER A 101 -4.43 -9.24 -28.39
N HIS A 102 -3.63 -9.82 -29.29
CA HIS A 102 -2.45 -9.20 -29.86
C HIS A 102 -2.75 -8.00 -30.79
N THR A 103 -1.81 -7.05 -30.70
CA THR A 103 -1.53 -5.90 -31.58
C THR A 103 -2.56 -4.75 -31.57
N ASN A 104 -2.07 -3.64 -31.00
CA ASN A 104 -2.60 -2.27 -31.02
C ASN A 104 -3.75 -1.96 -30.04
N CYS A 105 -3.30 -1.38 -28.90
CA CYS A 105 -4.02 -0.57 -27.91
C CYS A 105 -5.46 -0.18 -28.26
N LEU A 106 -6.41 -0.75 -27.51
CA LEU A 106 -7.76 -0.25 -27.33
C LEU A 106 -8.21 -0.60 -25.90
N ILE A 107 -8.50 0.43 -25.09
CA ILE A 107 -9.19 0.29 -23.81
C ILE A 107 -10.61 0.87 -23.97
N PHE A 108 -11.61 0.09 -23.58
CA PHE A 108 -13.00 0.53 -23.40
C PHE A 108 -13.34 0.61 -21.91
N TYR A 109 -14.08 1.68 -21.59
CA TYR A 109 -14.49 2.17 -20.27
C TYR A 109 -15.44 1.25 -19.50
N ALA A 110 -15.23 1.11 -18.17
CA ALA A 110 -16.31 0.97 -17.20
C ALA A 110 -15.91 1.40 -15.77
N ASN A 111 -16.46 2.54 -15.34
CA ASN A 111 -16.71 2.96 -13.95
C ASN A 111 -15.54 2.95 -12.95
N GLY A 112 -14.70 3.97 -13.10
CA GLY A 112 -13.59 4.38 -12.25
C GLY A 112 -13.50 3.81 -10.83
N PHE A 113 -12.44 3.05 -10.58
CA PHE A 113 -11.72 3.00 -9.30
C PHE A 113 -10.32 2.39 -9.55
N PHE A 114 -9.27 3.08 -9.10
CA PHE A 114 -7.86 2.85 -9.43
C PHE A 114 -7.17 1.95 -8.40
N VAL A 115 -6.33 1.01 -8.83
CA VAL A 115 -5.31 0.34 -7.99
C VAL A 115 -4.02 0.25 -8.77
N ALA A 116 -3.13 1.25 -8.61
CA ALA A 116 -1.76 1.17 -9.08
C ALA A 116 -0.89 0.56 -7.99
N CYS A 117 -0.57 -0.73 -8.13
CA CYS A 117 0.58 -1.36 -7.47
C CYS A 117 0.89 -2.67 -8.20
N PHE A 118 1.73 -2.64 -9.22
CA PHE A 118 2.65 -3.74 -9.57
C PHE A 118 3.61 -3.22 -10.66
N PHE A 119 4.90 -3.10 -10.35
CA PHE A 119 5.93 -2.80 -11.35
C PHE A 119 6.84 -4.03 -11.53
N MET A 120 7.10 -4.33 -12.81
CA MET A 120 8.23 -5.11 -13.35
C MET A 120 8.38 -6.57 -12.93
N LEU A 121 7.79 -7.45 -13.74
CA LEU A 121 8.48 -8.64 -14.25
C LEU A 121 8.16 -8.72 -15.76
N SER A 122 9.21 -8.81 -16.57
CA SER A 122 9.13 -9.13 -18.00
C SER A 122 8.18 -10.30 -18.24
N VAL A 123 7.15 -10.05 -19.05
CA VAL A 123 5.99 -10.93 -19.29
C VAL A 123 6.36 -12.22 -20.06
N ASP A 124 7.56 -12.31 -20.63
CA ASP A 124 7.93 -13.39 -21.54
C ASP A 124 8.42 -14.69 -20.88
N LEU A 125 8.41 -14.80 -19.54
CA LEU A 125 8.79 -16.04 -18.83
C LEU A 125 7.69 -16.63 -17.92
N LEU A 126 6.51 -16.02 -17.85
CA LEU A 126 5.50 -16.35 -16.83
C LEU A 126 4.42 -17.35 -17.31
N GLU A 127 4.19 -17.48 -18.62
CA GLU A 127 3.12 -18.37 -19.15
C GLU A 127 3.33 -19.86 -18.82
N PRO A 128 4.50 -20.48 -19.05
CA PRO A 128 4.67 -21.92 -18.79
C PRO A 128 4.66 -22.27 -17.29
N LEU A 129 5.06 -21.31 -16.44
CA LEU A 129 5.05 -21.43 -14.99
C LEU A 129 3.63 -21.28 -14.44
N MET A 130 2.82 -20.34 -14.95
CA MET A 130 1.46 -20.13 -14.47
C MET A 130 0.50 -21.29 -14.77
N GLU A 131 0.67 -22.00 -15.89
CA GLU A 131 -0.13 -23.20 -16.23
C GLU A 131 0.14 -24.35 -15.25
N SER A 132 1.41 -24.54 -14.87
CA SER A 132 1.83 -25.55 -13.89
C SER A 132 1.39 -25.20 -12.46
N TRP A 133 1.43 -23.92 -12.11
CA TRP A 133 0.99 -23.43 -10.79
C TRP A 133 -0.53 -23.46 -10.61
N ARG A 134 -1.31 -23.27 -11.69
CA ARG A 134 -2.79 -23.33 -11.71
C ARG A 134 -3.36 -24.69 -11.29
N ASN A 135 -2.69 -25.78 -11.63
CA ASN A 135 -3.21 -27.13 -11.41
C ASN A 135 -2.70 -27.79 -10.13
N SER A 136 -1.68 -27.23 -9.47
CA SER A 136 -1.02 -27.87 -8.32
C SER A 136 -1.39 -27.25 -6.96
N LEU A 137 -2.01 -26.07 -6.91
CA LEU A 137 -2.26 -25.36 -5.65
C LEU A 137 -3.76 -25.08 -5.44
N TYR A 138 -4.43 -26.06 -4.84
CA TYR A 138 -5.69 -25.99 -4.08
C TYR A 138 -7.01 -26.45 -4.73
N PRO A 139 -7.68 -27.48 -4.15
CA PRO A 139 -9.05 -27.85 -4.44
C PRO A 139 -10.07 -26.88 -3.78
N GLU A 140 -11.30 -26.94 -4.28
CA GLU A 140 -12.46 -26.02 -4.18
C GLU A 140 -13.19 -25.88 -2.81
N PRO A 141 -12.53 -25.54 -1.68
CA PRO A 141 -13.24 -24.74 -0.66
C PRO A 141 -12.44 -23.66 0.10
N ALA A 142 -11.22 -23.29 -0.32
CA ALA A 142 -10.27 -22.59 0.58
C ALA A 142 -10.19 -21.04 0.53
N PHE A 143 -11.15 -20.30 -0.03
CA PHE A 143 -10.94 -18.86 -0.35
C PHE A 143 -11.95 -17.88 0.30
N GLU A 144 -12.14 -17.96 1.63
CA GLU A 144 -12.85 -16.94 2.42
C GLU A 144 -11.93 -16.37 3.52
N ALA A 145 -10.96 -15.52 3.18
CA ALA A 145 -10.07 -14.90 4.18
C ALA A 145 -10.50 -13.46 4.51
N MET A 146 -10.94 -13.21 5.73
CA MET A 146 -11.28 -11.85 6.19
C MET A 146 -10.02 -10.97 6.25
N VAL A 147 -10.14 -9.66 6.03
CA VAL A 147 -9.00 -8.73 6.25
C VAL A 147 -8.48 -8.85 7.69
N ARG A 148 -9.40 -9.05 8.64
CA ARG A 148 -9.10 -9.33 10.05
C ARG A 148 -8.32 -10.63 10.23
N ASP A 149 -8.67 -11.69 9.50
CA ASP A 149 -7.99 -12.99 9.62
C ASP A 149 -6.53 -12.89 9.21
N TRP A 150 -6.20 -12.08 8.19
CA TRP A 150 -4.80 -11.82 7.85
C TRP A 150 -4.01 -11.20 9.01
N TYR A 151 -4.62 -10.29 9.77
CA TYR A 151 -4.00 -9.74 10.98
C TYR A 151 -3.94 -10.78 12.11
N LEU A 152 -4.97 -11.60 12.31
CA LEU A 152 -4.98 -12.66 13.33
C LEU A 152 -3.94 -13.76 13.05
N ASP A 153 -3.83 -14.21 11.81
CA ASP A 153 -2.83 -15.18 11.37
C ASP A 153 -1.43 -14.62 11.55
N SER A 154 -1.22 -13.35 11.17
CA SER A 154 0.08 -12.70 11.36
C SER A 154 0.41 -12.49 12.84
N PHE A 155 -0.59 -12.20 13.67
CA PHE A 155 -0.42 -12.13 15.12
C PHE A 155 -0.02 -13.49 15.69
N ARG A 156 -0.67 -14.57 15.24
CA ARG A 156 -0.34 -15.95 15.63
C ARG A 156 1.08 -16.31 15.22
N ASP A 157 1.49 -16.00 13.98
CA ASP A 157 2.85 -16.25 13.49
C ASP A 157 3.88 -15.55 14.39
N LEU A 158 3.67 -14.26 14.68
CA LEU A 158 4.56 -13.48 15.53
C LEU A 158 4.63 -14.00 16.97
N ARG A 159 3.49 -14.41 17.54
CA ARG A 159 3.41 -14.92 18.92
C ARG A 159 3.99 -16.31 19.08
N SER A 160 3.89 -17.13 18.03
CA SER A 160 4.43 -18.49 18.01
C SER A 160 5.94 -18.50 17.74
N PHE A 161 6.49 -17.40 17.21
CA PHE A 161 7.92 -17.28 16.96
C PHE A 161 8.70 -17.15 18.29
N PRO A 162 9.71 -18.01 18.54
CA PRO A 162 10.48 -17.98 19.78
C PRO A 162 11.28 -16.68 19.95
N GLU A 163 11.79 -16.43 21.15
CA GLU A 163 12.65 -15.27 21.38
C GLU A 163 13.91 -15.33 20.51
N ILE A 164 14.20 -14.23 19.81
CA ILE A 164 15.35 -14.12 18.90
C ILE A 164 16.64 -13.96 19.73
N LYS A 165 17.49 -14.99 19.76
CA LYS A 165 18.74 -14.99 20.55
C LYS A 165 19.98 -14.81 19.70
N ASP A 166 19.95 -15.34 18.49
CA ASP A 166 21.09 -15.31 17.58
C ASP A 166 20.69 -14.90 16.16
N THR A 167 21.67 -14.92 15.26
CA THR A 167 21.49 -14.51 13.86
C THR A 167 20.74 -15.53 13.02
N ASN A 168 20.73 -16.81 13.40
CA ASN A 168 19.90 -17.77 12.69
C ASN A 168 18.42 -17.53 12.99
N ASP A 169 18.09 -17.32 14.27
CA ASP A 169 16.74 -16.95 14.69
C ASP A 169 16.28 -15.65 14.00
N GLU A 170 17.16 -14.64 13.96
CA GLU A 170 16.86 -13.37 13.32
C GLU A 170 16.58 -13.55 11.82
N ARG A 171 17.39 -14.35 11.12
CA ARG A 171 17.19 -14.62 9.70
C ARG A 171 15.86 -15.35 9.43
N GLU A 172 15.50 -16.31 10.27
CA GLU A 172 14.21 -17.02 10.18
C GLU A 172 13.04 -16.06 10.46
N PHE A 173 13.17 -15.20 11.47
CA PHE A 173 12.21 -14.16 11.78
C PHE A 173 12.03 -13.20 10.60
N THR A 174 13.14 -12.79 9.96
CA THR A 174 13.14 -11.94 8.76
C THR A 174 12.32 -12.57 7.63
N GLN A 175 12.41 -13.89 7.41
CA GLN A 175 11.58 -14.57 6.39
C GLN A 175 10.09 -14.58 6.76
N MET A 176 9.77 -14.79 8.04
CA MET A 176 8.39 -14.78 8.49
C MET A 176 7.75 -13.38 8.35
N ILE A 177 8.44 -12.30 8.74
CA ILE A 177 7.89 -10.94 8.57
C ILE A 177 7.81 -10.51 7.10
N LYS A 178 8.66 -11.05 6.21
CA LYS A 178 8.51 -10.90 4.76
C LYS A 178 7.19 -11.52 4.28
N ALA A 179 6.88 -12.73 4.74
CA ALA A 179 5.61 -13.38 4.42
C ALA A 179 4.41 -12.58 4.95
N ILE A 180 4.50 -12.02 6.16
CA ILE A 180 3.49 -11.10 6.71
C ILE A 180 3.29 -9.88 5.79
N LYS A 181 4.38 -9.23 5.32
CA LYS A 181 4.29 -8.07 4.42
C LYS A 181 3.52 -8.41 3.13
N VAL A 182 3.77 -9.60 2.56
CA VAL A 182 3.10 -10.09 1.35
C VAL A 182 1.63 -10.41 1.61
N ARG A 183 1.32 -11.14 2.69
CA ARG A 183 -0.06 -11.46 3.11
C ARG A 183 -0.96 -10.23 3.18
N HIS A 184 -0.40 -9.11 3.64
CA HIS A 184 -1.13 -7.85 3.79
C HIS A 184 -1.20 -6.99 2.53
N ASN A 185 -0.67 -7.41 1.37
CA ASN A 185 -0.69 -6.61 0.13
C ASN A 185 -2.12 -6.21 -0.27
N ASN A 186 -3.07 -7.12 -0.13
CA ASN A 186 -4.46 -6.93 -0.58
C ASN A 186 -5.36 -6.20 0.42
N VAL A 187 -4.84 -5.75 1.58
CA VAL A 187 -5.63 -5.05 2.59
C VAL A 187 -6.30 -3.77 2.04
N VAL A 188 -5.54 -2.93 1.33
CA VAL A 188 -6.07 -1.65 0.78
C VAL A 188 -7.21 -1.87 -0.23
N PRO A 189 -7.05 -2.69 -1.28
CA PRO A 189 -8.14 -2.91 -2.22
C PRO A 189 -9.36 -3.55 -1.55
N MET A 190 -9.17 -4.48 -0.61
CA MET A 190 -10.31 -5.09 0.10
C MET A 190 -11.06 -4.10 0.99
N MET A 191 -10.35 -3.22 1.71
CA MET A 191 -10.98 -2.16 2.49
C MET A 191 -11.74 -1.17 1.59
N ALA A 192 -11.17 -0.80 0.44
CA ALA A 192 -11.84 0.08 -0.53
C ALA A 192 -13.14 -0.53 -1.06
N LEU A 193 -13.13 -1.83 -1.39
CA LEU A 193 -14.33 -2.57 -1.79
C LEU A 193 -15.38 -2.62 -0.67
N GLY A 194 -14.95 -2.84 0.58
CA GLY A 194 -15.84 -2.78 1.75
C GLY A 194 -16.55 -1.45 1.89
N VAL A 195 -15.79 -0.35 1.83
CA VAL A 195 -16.34 1.01 1.90
C VAL A 195 -17.27 1.30 0.73
N GLN A 196 -16.95 0.83 -0.48
CA GLN A 196 -17.82 0.99 -1.65
C GLN A 196 -19.15 0.27 -1.47
N GLN A 197 -19.14 -0.95 -0.93
CA GLN A 197 -20.37 -1.72 -0.63
C GLN A 197 -21.21 -1.06 0.46
N LEU A 198 -20.56 -0.46 1.46
CA LEU A 198 -21.24 0.33 2.48
C LEU A 198 -21.95 1.53 1.83
N LYS A 199 -21.24 2.31 0.99
CA LYS A 199 -21.80 3.45 0.27
C LYS A 199 -23.00 3.08 -0.62
N LYS A 200 -22.97 1.93 -1.29
CA LYS A 200 -24.10 1.45 -2.13
C LYS A 200 -25.34 1.07 -1.33
N GLY A 201 -25.18 0.66 -0.07
CA GLY A 201 -26.28 0.28 0.81
C GLY A 201 -26.85 1.43 1.63
N MET A 202 -26.27 2.63 1.52
CA MET A 202 -26.70 3.84 2.23
C MET A 202 -27.65 4.67 1.35
N ASP A 203 -28.70 5.24 1.95
CA ASP A 203 -29.58 6.21 1.25
C ASP A 203 -28.76 7.46 0.89
N PRO A 204 -28.78 7.95 -0.37
CA PRO A 204 -28.08 9.17 -0.78
C PRO A 204 -28.43 10.43 0.03
N LYS A 205 -29.46 10.39 0.89
CA LYS A 205 -29.83 11.46 1.83
C LYS A 205 -29.14 11.41 3.20
N ILE A 206 -28.35 10.37 3.49
CA ILE A 206 -27.57 10.29 4.75
C ILE A 206 -26.53 11.42 4.75
N VAL A 207 -26.52 12.17 5.85
CA VAL A 207 -25.80 13.42 6.05
C VAL A 207 -24.29 13.19 6.12
N TYR A 208 -23.51 14.13 5.60
CA TYR A 208 -22.05 14.11 5.55
C TYR A 208 -21.37 13.86 6.91
N GLU A 209 -22.04 14.15 8.03
CA GLU A 209 -21.55 13.94 9.40
C GLU A 209 -21.21 12.47 9.70
N ASP A 210 -21.89 11.51 9.06
CA ASP A 210 -21.64 10.07 9.25
C ASP A 210 -20.38 9.55 8.49
N LEU A 211 -19.85 10.32 7.54
CA LEU A 211 -18.64 9.94 6.81
C LEU A 211 -17.35 10.25 7.57
N ASP A 212 -17.40 11.19 8.51
CA ASP A 212 -16.22 11.64 9.25
C ASP A 212 -15.65 10.54 10.15
N GLU A 213 -16.50 9.72 10.79
CA GLU A 213 -16.03 8.58 11.58
C GLU A 213 -15.30 7.54 10.71
N ILE A 214 -15.82 7.28 9.51
CA ILE A 214 -15.20 6.36 8.55
C ILE A 214 -13.87 6.93 8.06
N HIS A 215 -13.80 8.22 7.73
CA HIS A 215 -12.56 8.87 7.30
C HIS A 215 -11.50 8.83 8.40
N GLN A 216 -11.85 9.24 9.62
CA GLN A 216 -10.95 9.20 10.77
C GLN A 216 -10.47 7.77 11.06
N PHE A 217 -11.34 6.77 10.93
CA PHE A 217 -10.94 5.37 11.03
C PHE A 217 -9.93 4.99 9.95
N LEU A 218 -10.25 5.25 8.68
CA LEU A 218 -9.40 4.87 7.54
C LEU A 218 -8.03 5.54 7.61
N ASP A 219 -7.98 6.81 8.03
CA ASP A 219 -6.73 7.54 8.22
C ASP A 219 -5.87 6.87 9.29
N ARG A 220 -6.43 6.58 10.48
CA ARG A 220 -5.69 5.85 11.53
C ARG A 220 -5.27 4.47 11.07
N PHE A 221 -6.13 3.76 10.34
CA PHE A 221 -5.87 2.42 9.84
C PHE A 221 -4.71 2.41 8.83
N TYR A 222 -4.76 3.28 7.82
CA TYR A 222 -3.75 3.38 6.78
C TYR A 222 -2.42 3.94 7.30
N MET A 223 -2.43 4.93 8.20
CA MET A 223 -1.21 5.46 8.81
C MET A 223 -0.45 4.37 9.59
N SER A 224 -1.15 3.56 10.38
CA SER A 224 -0.50 2.45 11.09
C SER A 224 0.00 1.37 10.13
N ARG A 225 -0.76 1.04 9.08
CA ARG A 225 -0.33 0.06 8.07
C ARG A 225 0.93 0.54 7.35
N ILE A 226 1.02 1.83 7.00
CA ILE A 226 2.25 2.43 6.45
C ILE A 226 3.40 2.27 7.45
N GLY A 227 3.16 2.55 8.74
CA GLY A 227 4.14 2.34 9.79
C GLY A 227 4.63 0.89 9.94
N ILE A 228 3.73 -0.10 9.88
CA ILE A 228 4.08 -1.53 9.91
C ILE A 228 4.93 -1.90 8.69
N ARG A 229 4.51 -1.49 7.48
CA ARG A 229 5.26 -1.76 6.24
C ARG A 229 6.61 -1.06 6.23
N MET A 230 6.72 0.13 6.82
CA MET A 230 7.98 0.86 6.97
C MET A 230 8.95 0.10 7.88
N LEU A 231 8.49 -0.37 9.04
CA LEU A 231 9.32 -1.13 9.98
C LEU A 231 9.82 -2.45 9.39
N ILE A 232 8.91 -3.24 8.80
CA ILE A 232 9.28 -4.51 8.15
C ILE A 232 10.19 -4.22 6.94
N GLY A 233 9.84 -3.24 6.11
CA GLY A 233 10.61 -2.85 4.93
C GLY A 233 12.05 -2.44 5.27
N GLN A 234 12.22 -1.63 6.31
CA GLN A 234 13.54 -1.19 6.77
C GLN A 234 14.41 -2.39 7.17
N HIS A 235 13.90 -3.28 8.01
CA HIS A 235 14.67 -4.43 8.48
C HIS A 235 15.01 -5.40 7.36
N VAL A 236 14.05 -5.66 6.46
CA VAL A 236 14.26 -6.52 5.30
C VAL A 236 15.34 -5.94 4.36
N GLU A 237 15.29 -4.64 4.09
CA GLU A 237 16.22 -4.00 3.14
C GLU A 237 17.64 -3.86 3.72
N LEU A 238 17.79 -3.79 5.05
CA LEU A 238 19.11 -3.84 5.70
C LEU A 238 19.83 -5.18 5.50
N HIS A 239 19.11 -6.24 5.07
CA HIS A 239 19.70 -7.53 4.71
C HIS A 239 20.04 -7.67 3.22
N ASN A 240 19.81 -6.63 2.41
CA ASN A 240 20.16 -6.66 1.01
C ASN A 240 21.70 -6.74 0.88
N PRO A 241 22.26 -7.80 0.25
CA PRO A 241 23.71 -7.93 0.09
C PRO A 241 24.30 -6.86 -0.83
N ASN A 242 23.47 -6.28 -1.72
CA ASN A 242 23.85 -5.26 -2.68
C ASN A 242 22.94 -4.03 -2.50
N PRO A 243 23.07 -3.30 -1.38
CA PRO A 243 22.24 -2.13 -1.15
C PRO A 243 22.53 -1.06 -2.21
N PRO A 244 21.51 -0.36 -2.73
CA PRO A 244 21.73 0.75 -3.63
C PRO A 244 22.60 1.84 -2.99
N LEU A 245 23.35 2.57 -3.82
CA LEU A 245 24.18 3.67 -3.32
C LEU A 245 23.32 4.70 -2.59
N HIS A 246 23.83 5.25 -1.49
CA HIS A 246 23.14 6.24 -0.65
C HIS A 246 21.84 5.74 0.02
N CYS A 247 21.56 4.43 0.02
CA CYS A 247 20.44 3.85 0.73
C CYS A 247 20.85 3.25 2.08
N VAL A 248 20.01 3.50 3.09
CA VAL A 248 20.06 2.90 4.42
C VAL A 248 18.75 2.16 4.64
N GLY A 249 18.74 0.88 4.28
CA GLY A 249 17.49 0.11 4.17
C GLY A 249 16.54 0.78 3.17
N TYR A 250 15.34 1.12 3.63
CA TYR A 250 14.27 1.73 2.83
C TYR A 250 14.46 3.25 2.58
N ILE A 251 15.45 3.87 3.22
CA ILE A 251 15.65 5.33 3.23
C ILE A 251 16.80 5.70 2.31
N HIS A 252 16.53 6.54 1.32
CA HIS A 252 17.56 7.11 0.47
C HIS A 252 18.05 8.43 1.08
N THR A 253 19.32 8.50 1.46
CA THR A 253 19.92 9.60 2.23
C THR A 253 20.06 10.91 1.45
N LYS A 254 20.16 10.83 0.11
CA LYS A 254 20.30 11.96 -0.80
C LYS A 254 19.24 11.94 -1.90
N MET A 255 17.96 11.75 -1.54
CA MET A 255 16.89 11.58 -2.52
C MET A 255 16.59 12.93 -3.20
N SER A 256 16.55 12.94 -4.54
CA SER A 256 16.15 14.11 -5.32
C SER A 256 14.62 14.12 -5.54
N PRO A 257 13.88 15.07 -4.96
CA PRO A 257 12.44 15.18 -5.19
C PRO A 257 12.10 15.51 -6.65
N VAL A 258 13.00 16.20 -7.36
CA VAL A 258 12.83 16.51 -8.79
C VAL A 258 12.86 15.22 -9.61
N GLU A 259 13.83 14.35 -9.36
CA GLU A 259 13.95 13.05 -10.05
C GLU A 259 12.75 12.15 -9.74
N VAL A 260 12.34 12.07 -8.47
CA VAL A 260 11.15 11.29 -8.09
C VAL A 260 9.89 11.84 -8.75
N ALA A 261 9.74 13.17 -8.84
CA ALA A 261 8.61 13.79 -9.51
C ALA A 261 8.63 13.55 -11.03
N GLN A 262 9.80 13.51 -11.67
CA GLN A 262 9.96 13.16 -13.08
C GLN A 262 9.46 11.75 -13.33
N ASN A 263 10.00 10.76 -12.61
CA ASN A 263 9.61 9.35 -12.75
C ASN A 263 8.12 9.14 -12.51
N ALA A 264 7.57 9.73 -11.43
CA ALA A 264 6.15 9.65 -11.13
C ALA A 264 5.26 10.30 -12.21
N SER A 265 5.74 11.39 -12.82
CA SER A 265 5.02 12.08 -13.90
C SER A 265 5.04 11.27 -15.20
N GLU A 266 6.17 10.64 -15.52
CA GLU A 266 6.29 9.76 -16.69
C GLU A 266 5.38 8.54 -16.56
N ASP A 267 5.35 7.91 -15.40
CA ASP A 267 4.44 6.78 -15.12
C ASP A 267 2.97 7.21 -15.26
N ALA A 268 2.59 8.36 -14.69
CA ALA A 268 1.23 8.88 -14.77
C ALA A 268 0.85 9.30 -16.21
N ARG A 269 1.79 9.88 -16.97
CA ARG A 269 1.58 10.22 -18.39
C ARG A 269 1.43 8.98 -19.25
N CYS A 270 2.20 7.91 -19.00
CA CYS A 270 2.05 6.63 -19.71
C CYS A 270 0.64 6.07 -19.55
N ILE A 271 0.07 6.15 -18.34
CA ILE A 271 -1.31 5.76 -18.06
C ILE A 271 -2.30 6.66 -18.81
N CYS A 272 -2.15 7.97 -18.72
CA CYS A 272 -3.02 8.92 -19.41
C CYS A 272 -3.00 8.70 -20.94
N LEU A 273 -1.81 8.50 -21.51
CA LEU A 273 -1.62 8.23 -22.93
C LEU A 273 -2.32 6.94 -23.35
N ARG A 274 -2.28 5.91 -22.51
CA ARG A 274 -2.95 4.63 -22.78
C ARG A 274 -4.47 4.76 -22.76
N GLU A 275 -5.01 5.54 -21.83
CA GLU A 275 -6.47 5.71 -21.66
C GLU A 275 -7.09 6.68 -22.67
N TYR A 276 -6.41 7.79 -22.99
CA TYR A 276 -6.96 8.90 -23.76
C TYR A 276 -6.27 9.12 -25.12
N GLY A 277 -5.27 8.31 -25.47
CA GLY A 277 -4.50 8.45 -26.71
C GLY A 277 -3.52 9.63 -26.75
N SER A 278 -3.58 10.52 -25.76
CA SER A 278 -2.65 11.64 -25.57
C SER A 278 -2.52 11.95 -24.07
N ALA A 279 -1.47 12.68 -23.70
CA ALA A 279 -1.24 13.12 -22.34
C ALA A 279 -0.72 14.57 -22.33
N PRO A 280 -1.22 15.44 -21.44
CA PRO A 280 -0.67 16.77 -21.26
C PRO A 280 0.82 16.73 -20.93
N GLU A 281 1.54 17.77 -21.35
CA GLU A 281 2.93 17.97 -20.92
C GLU A 281 3.00 18.28 -19.43
N VAL A 282 4.07 17.79 -18.78
CA VAL A 282 4.32 18.02 -17.35
C VAL A 282 5.66 18.71 -17.20
N ASN A 283 5.63 19.98 -16.81
CA ASN A 283 6.82 20.81 -16.63
C ASN A 283 7.18 20.85 -15.14
N ILE A 284 8.40 20.45 -14.81
CA ILE A 284 8.89 20.35 -13.43
C ILE A 284 9.93 21.45 -13.19
N TYR A 285 9.74 22.21 -12.11
CA TYR A 285 10.60 23.32 -11.71
C TYR A 285 11.11 23.07 -10.30
N GLY A 286 12.41 23.27 -10.08
CA GLY A 286 13.08 23.09 -8.78
C GLY A 286 14.58 22.99 -8.96
N ASP A 287 15.34 23.05 -7.87
CA ASP A 287 16.79 22.82 -7.93
C ASP A 287 17.08 21.31 -8.11
N PRO A 288 17.69 20.88 -9.23
CA PRO A 288 18.04 19.47 -9.43
C PRO A 288 19.10 18.95 -8.47
N LYS A 289 19.86 19.84 -7.80
CA LYS A 289 20.86 19.48 -6.80
C LYS A 289 20.29 19.35 -5.40
N PHE A 290 19.07 19.84 -5.18
CA PHE A 290 18.41 19.73 -3.89
C PHE A 290 18.13 18.26 -3.58
N THR A 291 18.60 17.81 -2.42
CA THR A 291 18.38 16.44 -1.96
C THR A 291 18.11 16.41 -0.46
N PHE A 292 17.30 15.45 -0.02
CA PHE A 292 17.06 15.23 1.40
C PHE A 292 16.81 13.74 1.70
N PRO A 293 16.95 13.31 2.97
CA PRO A 293 16.72 11.93 3.34
C PRO A 293 15.23 11.60 3.39
N TYR A 294 14.78 10.66 2.57
CA TYR A 294 13.38 10.20 2.56
C TYR A 294 13.24 8.81 1.95
N VAL A 295 12.01 8.30 1.92
CA VAL A 295 11.68 7.03 1.25
C VAL A 295 11.19 7.33 -0.18
N PRO A 296 11.97 7.06 -1.24
CA PRO A 296 11.62 7.44 -2.61
C PRO A 296 10.26 6.88 -3.05
N THR A 297 9.96 5.62 -2.72
CA THR A 297 8.68 4.98 -3.07
C THR A 297 7.48 5.69 -2.44
N HIS A 298 7.60 6.21 -1.21
CA HIS A 298 6.50 6.95 -0.58
C HIS A 298 6.23 8.26 -1.31
N LEU A 299 7.29 8.99 -1.67
CA LEU A 299 7.17 10.24 -2.40
C LEU A 299 6.64 10.01 -3.81
N HIS A 300 7.14 8.99 -4.51
CA HIS A 300 6.68 8.60 -5.84
C HIS A 300 5.17 8.37 -5.84
N LEU A 301 4.65 7.56 -4.90
CA LEU A 301 3.21 7.29 -4.78
C LEU A 301 2.37 8.57 -4.59
N MET A 302 2.82 9.49 -3.74
CA MET A 302 2.13 10.76 -3.51
C MET A 302 2.09 11.63 -4.77
N VAL A 303 3.24 11.81 -5.43
CA VAL A 303 3.33 12.63 -6.65
C VAL A 303 2.58 11.97 -7.80
N PHE A 304 2.73 10.66 -7.97
CA PHE A 304 2.05 9.88 -9.00
C PHE A 304 0.53 10.04 -8.92
N GLU A 305 -0.06 9.88 -7.73
CA GLU A 305 -1.51 10.01 -7.57
C GLU A 305 -2.00 11.44 -7.85
N LEU A 306 -1.26 12.47 -7.40
CA LEU A 306 -1.59 13.87 -7.67
C LEU A 306 -1.50 14.19 -9.17
N VAL A 307 -0.43 13.75 -9.83
CA VAL A 307 -0.20 14.00 -11.26
C VAL A 307 -1.19 13.23 -12.11
N LYS A 308 -1.46 11.96 -11.81
CA LYS A 308 -2.50 11.17 -12.49
C LYS A 308 -3.87 11.85 -12.43
N ASN A 309 -4.27 12.31 -11.25
CA ASN A 309 -5.56 12.98 -11.09
C ASN A 309 -5.60 14.32 -11.84
N SER A 310 -4.47 15.05 -11.87
CA SER A 310 -4.32 16.29 -12.62
C SER A 310 -4.38 16.06 -14.14
N LEU A 311 -3.69 15.04 -14.64
CA LEU A 311 -3.70 14.62 -16.04
C LEU A 311 -5.12 14.25 -16.48
N ARG A 312 -5.80 13.42 -15.69
CA ARG A 312 -7.21 13.07 -15.93
C ARG A 312 -8.10 14.30 -16.02
N ALA A 313 -8.03 15.20 -15.05
CA ALA A 313 -8.88 16.39 -15.00
C ALA A 313 -8.64 17.33 -16.20
N VAL A 314 -7.38 17.50 -16.64
CA VAL A 314 -7.06 18.29 -17.83
C VAL A 314 -7.53 17.55 -19.08
N GLN A 315 -7.21 16.26 -19.21
CA GLN A 315 -7.54 15.49 -20.41
C GLN A 315 -9.05 15.40 -20.64
N GLU A 316 -9.83 15.10 -19.59
CA GLU A 316 -11.30 15.06 -19.66
C GLU A 316 -11.92 16.40 -20.06
N ARG A 317 -11.25 17.51 -19.78
CA ARG A 317 -11.74 18.85 -20.12
C ARG A 317 -11.42 19.27 -21.55
N TYR A 318 -10.26 18.90 -22.06
CA TYR A 318 -9.74 19.41 -23.34
C TYR A 318 -9.83 18.40 -24.48
N MET A 319 -10.15 17.13 -24.23
CA MET A 319 -10.17 16.09 -25.28
C MET A 319 -11.13 16.41 -26.44
N ASP A 320 -12.26 17.08 -26.16
CA ASP A 320 -13.26 17.47 -27.15
C ASP A 320 -13.17 18.96 -27.54
N SER A 321 -12.09 19.63 -27.17
CA SER A 321 -11.92 21.07 -27.39
C SER A 321 -10.88 21.36 -28.47
N ASP A 322 -11.11 22.36 -29.31
CA ASP A 322 -10.10 22.88 -30.26
C ASP A 322 -8.99 23.69 -29.57
N ARG A 323 -8.99 23.74 -28.23
CA ARG A 323 -8.03 24.53 -27.46
C ARG A 323 -6.78 23.72 -27.19
N VAL A 324 -5.64 24.42 -27.20
CA VAL A 324 -4.36 23.83 -26.81
C VAL A 324 -4.43 23.38 -25.35
N VAL A 325 -4.10 22.12 -25.12
CA VAL A 325 -4.07 21.50 -23.79
C VAL A 325 -3.01 22.19 -22.93
N PRO A 326 -3.36 22.78 -21.78
CA PRO A 326 -2.40 23.45 -20.92
C PRO A 326 -1.48 22.43 -20.23
N PRO A 327 -0.18 22.73 -20.06
CA PRO A 327 0.72 21.85 -19.33
C PRO A 327 0.42 21.87 -17.83
N ILE A 328 0.69 20.74 -17.18
CA ILE A 328 0.73 20.63 -15.73
C ILE A 328 2.09 21.12 -15.26
N ARG A 329 2.12 21.89 -14.18
CA ARG A 329 3.36 22.42 -13.60
C ARG A 329 3.57 21.84 -12.21
N ILE A 330 4.74 21.23 -11.99
CA ILE A 330 5.17 20.79 -10.66
C ILE A 330 6.25 21.73 -10.19
N ILE A 331 6.10 22.31 -9.00
CA ILE A 331 7.09 23.22 -8.40
C ILE A 331 7.58 22.54 -7.13
N VAL A 332 8.88 22.27 -7.09
CA VAL A 332 9.61 21.75 -5.94
C VAL A 332 10.37 22.92 -5.32
N ALA A 333 10.03 23.25 -4.08
CA ALA A 333 10.69 24.29 -3.31
C ALA A 333 11.27 23.70 -2.03
N ASP A 334 12.55 24.00 -1.77
CA ASP A 334 13.23 23.72 -0.52
C ASP A 334 13.08 24.90 0.45
N GLY A 335 12.63 24.60 1.66
CA GLY A 335 12.61 25.51 2.79
C GLY A 335 13.59 25.06 3.87
N ILE A 336 13.75 25.90 4.90
CA ILE A 336 14.60 25.58 6.06
C ILE A 336 14.02 24.39 6.85
N GLU A 337 12.69 24.36 6.99
CA GLU A 337 11.98 23.33 7.75
C GLU A 337 11.19 22.36 6.87
N ASP A 338 10.70 22.85 5.71
CA ASP A 338 9.76 22.12 4.87
C ASP A 338 10.26 21.92 3.44
N VAL A 339 9.87 20.79 2.84
CA VAL A 339 9.95 20.58 1.38
C VAL A 339 8.55 20.66 0.82
N THR A 340 8.31 21.59 -0.11
CA THR A 340 7.00 21.77 -0.74
C THR A 340 7.02 21.27 -2.18
N ILE A 341 6.10 20.37 -2.52
CA ILE A 341 5.82 19.97 -3.90
C ILE A 341 4.41 20.43 -4.25
N LYS A 342 4.33 21.40 -5.16
CA LYS A 342 3.07 21.99 -5.61
C LYS A 342 2.75 21.55 -7.03
N VAL A 343 1.68 20.80 -7.20
CA VAL A 343 1.14 20.43 -8.52
C VAL A 343 0.07 21.44 -8.92
N VAL A 344 0.26 22.11 -10.05
CA VAL A 344 -0.62 23.16 -10.58
C VAL A 344 -1.08 22.77 -11.98
N TYR A 345 -2.39 22.73 -12.18
CA TYR A 345 -3.00 22.47 -13.48
C TYR A 345 -4.18 23.42 -13.71
N ARG A 346 -4.48 23.71 -14.97
CA ARG A 346 -5.62 24.57 -15.35
C ARG A 346 -6.77 23.70 -15.85
N ALA A 347 -7.65 23.30 -14.94
CA ALA A 347 -8.92 22.64 -15.29
C ALA A 347 -10.13 23.59 -15.31
N LEU A 348 -10.02 24.75 -14.66
CA LEU A 348 -11.09 25.76 -14.61
C LEU A 348 -10.67 27.01 -15.39
N LEU A 349 -11.55 27.48 -16.28
CA LEU A 349 -11.56 28.88 -16.69
C LEU A 349 -11.98 29.67 -15.45
N SER A 350 -11.16 30.62 -15.03
CA SER A 350 -11.68 31.81 -14.39
C SER A 350 -12.82 32.30 -15.27
N ILE A 351 -14.05 32.28 -14.75
CA ILE A 351 -15.09 33.15 -15.28
C ILE A 351 -14.60 34.55 -14.90
N GLU A 352 -13.85 35.20 -15.79
CA GLU A 352 -13.75 36.66 -15.76
C GLU A 352 -15.15 37.14 -16.15
N LEU A 353 -15.91 37.57 -15.13
CA LEU A 353 -17.15 38.33 -15.29
C LEU A 353 -16.81 39.77 -15.70
#